data_AF-A0A1H3E7P7-F1
#
_entry.id   AF-A0A1H3E7P7-F1
#
_cell.length_a   1.000
_cell.length_b   1.000
_cell.length_c   1.000
_cell.angle_alpha   90.00
_cell.angle_beta   90.00
_cell.angle_gamma   90.00
#
_symmetry.space_group_name_H-M   'P 1'
#
loop_
_entity.id
_entity.type
_entity.pdbx_description
1 polymer ?
#
loop_
_entity_poly.entity_id
_entity_poly.type
_entity_poly.pdbx_seq_one_letter_code
_entity_poly.pdbx_strand_id
1 'polypeptide(L)'
;MKHYDYIEWIFYKKKVLSEKKVMEMEEHLYTCDECLETFLSLIDQNDVEEATKSISKGFTSNVMAEIKNVEYIPKAKSNRKYKEMLTYYIVVASVTIVLTIGGFFTKLVDTLPNVVQSNTIVEKIELPNKVADLSGRIVNKTSDFINRFEISNIKEDGNERKK
;
A
#
# COMPACT_ATOMS: atom_id res chain seq x y z
N MET A 1 -16.25 1.21 1.45
CA MET A 1 -15.68 2.57 1.57
C MET A 1 -16.81 3.56 1.26
N LYS A 2 -16.69 4.83 1.65
CA LYS A 2 -17.71 5.84 1.31
C LYS A 2 -17.51 6.26 -0.15
N HIS A 3 -18.53 6.07 -0.97
CA HIS A 3 -18.61 6.67 -2.31
C HIS A 3 -19.20 8.07 -2.18
N TYR A 4 -18.82 8.96 -3.10
CA TYR A 4 -19.40 10.29 -3.20
C TYR A 4 -20.54 10.29 -4.21
N ASP A 5 -21.64 10.91 -3.84
CA ASP A 5 -22.84 10.96 -4.66
C ASP A 5 -22.71 12.00 -5.79
N TYR A 6 -23.55 11.88 -6.81
CA TYR A 6 -23.60 12.78 -7.96
C TYR A 6 -23.69 14.27 -7.56
N ILE A 7 -24.47 14.59 -6.53
CA ILE A 7 -24.63 15.96 -6.03
C ILE A 7 -23.33 16.50 -5.41
N GLU A 8 -22.57 15.66 -4.71
CA GLU A 8 -21.27 16.06 -4.15
C GLU A 8 -20.27 16.40 -5.25
N TRP A 9 -20.28 15.65 -6.35
CA TRP A 9 -19.46 15.94 -7.51
C TRP A 9 -19.90 17.20 -8.28
N ILE A 10 -21.18 17.54 -8.29
CA ILE A 10 -21.65 18.85 -8.77
C ILE A 10 -21.06 19.98 -7.92
N PHE A 11 -21.06 19.83 -6.59
CA PHE A 11 -20.47 20.82 -5.70
C PHE A 11 -18.96 20.94 -5.88
N TYR A 12 -18.27 19.83 -6.16
CA TYR A 12 -16.88 19.83 -6.59
C TYR A 12 -16.70 20.65 -7.88
N LYS A 13 -17.48 20.37 -8.94
CA LYS A 13 -17.43 21.09 -10.23
C LYS A 13 -17.68 22.60 -10.06
N LYS A 14 -18.59 22.99 -9.15
CA LYS A 14 -18.90 24.39 -8.84
C LYS A 14 -17.89 25.07 -7.92
N LYS A 15 -16.86 24.37 -7.45
CA LYS A 15 -15.80 24.88 -6.54
C LYS A 15 -16.37 25.49 -5.24
N VAL A 16 -17.45 24.90 -4.71
CA VAL A 16 -18.11 25.37 -3.47
C VAL A 16 -17.70 24.58 -2.22
N LEU A 17 -16.83 23.57 -2.39
CA LEU A 17 -16.34 22.72 -1.30
C LEU A 17 -15.09 23.32 -0.66
N SER A 18 -14.81 22.93 0.59
CA SER A 18 -13.56 23.28 1.26
C SER A 18 -12.36 22.56 0.62
N GLU A 19 -11.18 23.18 0.66
CA GLU A 19 -9.95 22.61 0.09
C GLU A 19 -9.62 21.21 0.63
N LYS A 20 -9.84 21.00 1.93
CA LYS A 20 -9.67 19.68 2.55
C LYS A 20 -10.59 18.63 1.91
N LYS A 21 -11.84 18.98 1.66
CA LYS A 21 -12.84 18.08 1.07
C LYS A 21 -12.53 17.78 -0.40
N VAL A 22 -12.07 18.79 -1.14
CA VAL A 22 -11.59 18.65 -2.52
C VAL A 22 -10.45 17.63 -2.58
N MET A 23 -9.46 17.76 -1.70
CA MET A 23 -8.32 16.83 -1.64
C MET A 23 -8.74 15.38 -1.32
N GLU A 24 -9.64 15.19 -0.34
CA GLU A 24 -10.19 13.87 0.01
C GLU A 24 -10.97 13.24 -1.17
N MET A 25 -11.67 14.05 -1.95
CA MET A 25 -12.41 13.59 -3.13
C MET A 25 -11.47 13.23 -4.28
N GLU A 26 -10.44 14.03 -4.53
CA GLU A 26 -9.43 13.73 -5.55
C GLU A 26 -8.62 12.48 -5.22
N GLU A 27 -8.22 12.31 -3.96
CA GLU A 27 -7.53 11.09 -3.50
C GLU A 27 -8.39 9.84 -3.76
N HIS A 28 -9.71 9.96 -3.57
CA HIS A 28 -10.64 8.86 -3.81
C HIS A 28 -10.72 8.45 -5.28
N LEU A 29 -10.65 9.40 -6.23
CA LEU A 29 -10.69 9.14 -7.66
C LEU A 29 -9.55 8.24 -8.15
N TYR A 30 -8.40 8.22 -7.45
CA TYR A 30 -7.29 7.33 -7.80
C TYR A 30 -7.53 5.86 -7.42
N THR A 31 -8.53 5.57 -6.60
CA THR A 31 -8.73 4.25 -6.00
C THR A 31 -10.13 3.67 -6.22
N CYS A 32 -11.06 4.45 -6.76
CA CYS A 32 -12.46 4.04 -6.93
C CYS A 32 -12.97 4.34 -8.34
N ASP A 33 -13.10 3.28 -9.15
CA ASP A 33 -13.57 3.37 -10.54
C ASP A 33 -15.02 3.87 -10.63
N GLU A 34 -15.91 3.45 -9.72
CA GLU A 34 -17.31 3.87 -9.70
C GLU A 34 -17.48 5.40 -9.51
N CYS A 35 -16.70 5.97 -8.59
CA CYS A 35 -16.70 7.41 -8.39
C CYS A 35 -16.04 8.15 -9.55
N LEU A 36 -15.03 7.55 -10.20
CA LEU A 36 -14.42 8.10 -11.41
C LEU A 36 -15.42 8.14 -12.57
N GLU A 37 -16.17 7.07 -12.80
CA GLU A 37 -17.20 7.04 -13.85
C GLU A 37 -18.29 8.09 -13.60
N THR A 38 -18.76 8.19 -12.36
CA THR A 38 -19.74 9.22 -11.97
C THR A 38 -19.19 10.63 -12.21
N PHE A 39 -17.94 10.88 -11.83
CA PHE A 39 -17.28 12.17 -12.05
C PHE A 39 -17.15 12.49 -13.54
N LEU A 40 -16.70 11.54 -14.37
CA LEU A 40 -16.55 11.75 -15.81
C LEU A 40 -17.90 11.97 -16.50
N SER A 41 -18.99 11.38 -15.98
CA SER A 41 -20.34 11.58 -16.52
C SER A 41 -20.86 13.02 -16.39
N LEU A 42 -20.25 13.83 -15.52
CA LEU A 42 -20.60 15.25 -15.33
C LEU A 42 -20.00 16.18 -16.39
N ILE A 43 -19.10 15.67 -17.23
CA ILE A 43 -18.48 16.43 -18.31
C ILE A 43 -19.47 16.45 -19.47
N ASP A 44 -20.01 17.63 -19.75
CA ASP A 44 -20.96 17.84 -20.84
C ASP A 44 -20.29 18.44 -22.09
N GLN A 45 -21.04 18.52 -23.19
CA GLN A 45 -20.53 19.06 -24.44
C GLN A 45 -20.12 20.55 -24.31
N ASN A 46 -20.78 21.32 -23.46
CA ASN A 46 -20.43 22.71 -23.23
C ASN A 46 -19.07 22.84 -22.54
N ASP A 47 -18.75 21.96 -21.58
CA ASP A 47 -17.42 21.88 -20.98
C ASP A 47 -16.34 21.58 -22.04
N VAL A 48 -16.62 20.66 -22.97
CA VAL A 48 -15.70 20.30 -24.06
C VAL A 48 -15.49 21.47 -25.03
N GLU A 49 -16.55 22.20 -25.38
CA GLU A 49 -16.46 23.37 -26.25
C GLU A 49 -15.70 24.53 -25.60
N GLU A 50 -15.91 24.76 -24.29
CA GLU A 50 -15.16 25.76 -23.53
C GLU A 50 -13.67 25.40 -23.43
N ALA A 51 -13.35 24.14 -23.17
CA ALA A 51 -11.97 23.65 -23.17
C ALA A 51 -11.32 23.83 -24.55
N THR A 52 -12.05 23.54 -25.63
CA THR A 52 -11.55 23.68 -27.01
C THR A 52 -11.23 25.14 -27.36
N LYS A 53 -11.98 26.11 -26.84
CA LYS A 53 -11.67 27.55 -27.02
C LYS A 53 -10.39 27.98 -26.30
N SER A 54 -10.06 27.32 -25.19
CA SER A 54 -8.87 27.62 -24.37
C SER A 54 -7.59 27.01 -24.94
N ILE A 55 -7.70 26.04 -25.85
CA ILE A 55 -6.56 25.32 -26.42
C ILE A 55 -6.28 25.85 -27.84
N SER A 56 -5.01 26.11 -28.15
CA SER A 56 -4.64 26.51 -29.51
C SER A 56 -4.83 25.37 -30.51
N LYS A 57 -5.23 25.67 -31.76
CA LYS A 57 -5.44 24.66 -32.82
C LYS A 57 -4.21 23.77 -33.08
N GLY A 58 -3.01 24.25 -32.75
CA GLY A 58 -1.74 23.52 -32.89
C GLY A 58 -1.21 22.87 -31.62
N PHE A 59 -1.94 22.95 -30.49
CA PHE A 59 -1.44 22.52 -29.18
C PHE A 59 -0.85 21.11 -29.20
N THR A 60 -1.63 20.12 -29.66
CA THR A 60 -1.18 18.72 -29.72
C THR A 60 0.06 18.57 -30.60
N SER A 61 0.10 19.25 -31.75
CA SER A 61 1.24 19.18 -32.67
C SER A 61 2.50 19.79 -32.06
N ASN A 62 2.37 20.93 -31.38
CA ASN A 62 3.48 21.62 -30.72
C ASN A 62 4.03 20.79 -29.55
N VAL A 63 3.17 20.26 -28.68
CA VAL A 63 3.58 19.42 -27.55
C VAL A 63 4.31 18.16 -28.05
N MET A 64 3.77 17.50 -29.09
CA MET A 64 4.40 16.31 -29.67
C MET A 64 5.76 16.62 -30.30
N ALA A 65 5.93 17.80 -30.91
CA ALA A 65 7.21 18.25 -31.44
C ALA A 65 8.24 18.54 -30.33
N GLU A 66 7.80 19.11 -29.21
CA GLU A 66 8.64 19.45 -28.08
C GLU A 66 9.14 18.21 -27.34
N ILE A 67 8.27 17.23 -27.08
CA ILE A 67 8.67 15.99 -26.38
C ILE A 67 9.56 15.07 -27.21
N LYS A 68 9.53 15.19 -28.56
CA LYS A 68 10.35 14.36 -29.45
C LYS A 68 11.85 14.57 -29.25
N ASN A 69 12.26 15.75 -28.77
CA ASN A 69 13.65 16.11 -28.55
C ASN A 69 14.07 16.03 -27.08
N VAL A 70 13.22 15.50 -26.20
CA VAL A 70 13.57 15.29 -24.79
C VAL A 70 14.47 14.05 -24.71
N GLU A 71 15.77 14.28 -24.67
CA GLU A 71 16.73 13.23 -24.37
C GLU A 71 16.52 12.71 -22.94
N TYR A 72 16.49 11.39 -22.80
CA TYR A 72 16.45 10.73 -21.50
C TYR A 72 17.75 11.05 -20.74
N ILE A 73 17.67 11.84 -19.67
CA ILE A 73 18.79 12.06 -18.75
C ILE A 73 18.85 10.85 -17.80
N PRO A 74 19.85 9.96 -17.91
CA PRO A 74 19.99 8.85 -16.98
C PRO A 74 20.26 9.40 -15.58
N LYS A 75 19.41 9.03 -14.61
CA LYS A 75 19.67 9.34 -13.20
C LYS A 75 20.99 8.67 -12.80
N ALA A 76 21.99 9.48 -12.45
CA ALA A 76 23.24 8.98 -11.89
C ALA A 76 22.91 8.09 -10.67
N LYS A 77 23.31 6.81 -10.74
CA LYS A 77 23.13 5.86 -9.63
C LYS A 77 24.02 6.28 -8.47
N SER A 78 23.46 7.08 -7.57
CA SER A 78 24.12 7.46 -6.33
C SER A 78 24.10 6.28 -5.34
N ASN A 79 25.26 5.66 -5.13
CA ASN A 79 25.48 4.59 -4.15
C ASN A 79 25.33 5.04 -2.67
N ARG A 80 24.89 6.28 -2.43
CA ARG A 80 24.80 6.90 -1.11
C ARG A 80 23.74 6.23 -0.22
N LYS A 81 22.63 5.76 -0.82
CA LYS A 81 21.51 5.13 -0.10
C LYS A 81 21.90 3.86 0.67
N TYR A 82 22.84 3.07 0.15
CA TYR A 82 23.26 1.83 0.82
C TYR A 82 24.10 2.10 2.07
N LYS A 83 24.94 3.15 2.04
CA LYS A 83 25.76 3.57 3.20
C LYS A 83 24.89 4.13 4.33
N GLU A 84 23.86 4.89 3.98
CA GLU A 84 22.91 5.44 4.97
C GLU A 84 22.10 4.31 5.66
N MET A 85 21.64 3.31 4.89
CA MET A 85 20.89 2.18 5.43
C MET A 85 21.73 1.31 6.38
N LEU A 86 22.99 1.00 6.01
CA LEU A 86 23.89 0.25 6.89
C LEU A 86 24.21 0.98 8.19
N THR A 87 24.38 2.31 8.12
CA THR A 87 24.68 3.11 9.32
C THR A 87 23.50 3.06 10.32
N TYR A 88 22.27 3.15 9.82
CA TYR A 88 21.08 3.04 10.66
C TYR A 88 20.98 1.66 11.35
N TYR A 89 21.24 0.59 10.60
CA TYR A 89 21.25 -0.77 11.16
C TYR A 89 22.34 -0.96 12.22
N ILE A 90 23.54 -0.39 12.02
CA ILE A 90 24.62 -0.45 13.02
C ILE A 90 24.18 0.24 14.32
N VAL A 91 23.58 1.44 14.23
CA VAL A 91 23.10 2.16 15.41
C VAL A 91 22.05 1.35 16.15
N VAL A 92 21.01 0.86 15.46
CA VAL A 92 19.94 0.07 16.09
C VAL A 92 20.47 -1.21 16.72
N ALA A 93 21.30 -1.98 15.99
CA ALA A 93 21.87 -3.23 16.49
C ALA A 93 22.74 -3.02 17.73
N SER A 94 23.53 -1.95 17.76
CA SER A 94 24.37 -1.62 18.92
C SER A 94 23.53 -1.39 20.18
N VAL A 95 22.40 -0.67 20.06
CA VAL A 95 21.47 -0.45 21.18
C VAL A 95 20.88 -1.76 21.67
N THR A 96 20.44 -2.63 20.76
CA THR A 96 19.89 -3.95 21.11
C THR A 96 20.91 -4.81 21.84
N ILE A 97 22.14 -4.88 21.36
CA ILE A 97 23.22 -5.65 21.99
C ILE A 97 23.50 -5.13 23.40
N VAL A 98 23.59 -3.81 23.58
CA VAL A 98 23.81 -3.19 24.90
C VAL A 98 22.66 -3.49 25.86
N LEU A 99 21.41 -3.39 25.40
CA LEU A 99 20.23 -3.72 26.21
C LEU A 99 20.19 -5.20 26.62
N THR A 100 20.58 -6.09 25.71
CA THR A 100 20.62 -7.54 25.96
C THR A 100 21.75 -7.90 26.92
N ILE A 101 22.98 -7.39 26.71
CA ILE A 101 24.11 -7.62 27.62
C ILE A 101 23.83 -7.01 29.00
N GLY A 102 23.17 -5.85 29.04
CA GLY A 102 22.74 -5.19 30.27
C GLY A 102 21.59 -5.90 31.01
N GLY A 103 21.04 -6.99 30.45
CA GLY A 103 19.96 -7.75 31.07
C GLY A 103 18.65 -6.98 31.25
N PHE A 104 18.43 -5.92 30.45
CA PHE A 104 17.23 -5.08 30.56
C PHE A 104 15.94 -5.88 30.35
N PHE A 105 15.95 -6.80 29.37
CA PHE A 105 14.82 -7.70 29.11
C PHE A 105 14.59 -8.71 30.24
N THR A 106 15.66 -9.19 30.88
CA THR A 106 15.58 -10.09 32.05
C THR A 106 14.92 -9.37 33.23
N LYS A 107 15.29 -8.12 33.49
CA LYS A 107 14.67 -7.30 34.54
C LYS A 107 13.16 -7.09 34.31
N LEU A 108 12.72 -6.91 33.07
CA LEU A 108 11.28 -6.82 32.77
C LEU A 108 10.54 -8.10 33.14
N VAL A 109 11.10 -9.27 32.79
CA VAL A 109 10.54 -10.58 33.15
C VAL A 109 10.58 -10.83 34.66
N ASP A 110 11.64 -10.43 35.34
CA ASP A 110 11.81 -10.62 36.79
C ASP A 110 10.94 -9.66 37.61
N THR A 111 10.41 -8.58 37.03
CA THR A 111 9.43 -7.70 37.69
C THR A 111 7.98 -8.19 37.57
N LEU A 112 7.70 -9.22 36.76
CA LEU A 112 6.39 -9.85 36.66
C LEU A 112 5.87 -10.55 37.93
N PRO A 113 6.68 -11.10 38.86
CA PRO A 113 6.16 -11.80 40.04
C PRO A 113 5.29 -10.90 40.93
N ASN A 114 5.51 -9.58 40.94
CA ASN A 114 4.72 -8.63 41.72
C ASN A 114 3.44 -8.14 41.03
N VAL A 115 3.29 -8.36 39.72
CA VAL A 115 2.05 -8.00 38.99
C VAL A 115 1.08 -9.19 38.93
N VAL A 116 1.59 -10.43 39.05
CA VAL A 116 0.78 -11.66 39.06
C VAL A 116 0.24 -12.01 40.46
N GLN A 117 0.79 -11.42 41.54
CA GLN A 117 0.26 -11.65 42.91
C GLN A 117 -0.97 -10.80 43.27
N SER A 118 -1.31 -9.77 42.49
CA SER A 118 -2.63 -9.14 42.59
C SER A 118 -3.59 -9.79 41.59
N ASN A 119 -4.33 -10.78 42.11
CA ASN A 119 -5.49 -11.46 41.53
C ASN A 119 -5.18 -12.73 40.73
N THR A 120 -5.47 -13.86 41.38
CA THR A 120 -5.84 -15.12 40.72
C THR A 120 -7.08 -14.89 39.85
N ILE A 121 -6.87 -14.54 38.59
CA ILE A 121 -7.78 -14.87 37.51
C ILE A 121 -6.89 -15.46 36.43
N VAL A 122 -6.98 -16.78 36.26
CA VAL A 122 -6.63 -17.42 34.98
C VAL A 122 -7.65 -16.91 33.97
N GLU A 123 -7.49 -15.66 33.55
CA GLU A 123 -8.17 -15.15 32.38
C GLU A 123 -7.34 -15.71 31.23
N LYS A 124 -7.85 -16.81 30.67
CA LYS A 124 -7.59 -17.24 29.30
C LYS A 124 -7.23 -15.99 28.51
N ILE A 125 -5.95 -15.82 28.16
CA ILE A 125 -5.52 -14.74 27.29
C ILE A 125 -6.29 -14.98 26.00
N GLU A 126 -7.42 -14.31 25.84
CA GLU A 126 -8.06 -14.13 24.55
C GLU A 126 -7.10 -13.21 23.80
N LEU A 127 -6.00 -13.81 23.30
CA LEU A 127 -5.27 -13.22 22.20
C LEU A 127 -6.38 -12.89 21.19
N PRO A 128 -6.52 -11.62 20.77
CA PRO A 128 -7.54 -11.26 19.82
C PRO A 128 -7.43 -12.27 18.69
N ASN A 129 -8.57 -12.86 18.30
CA ASN A 129 -8.66 -13.90 17.28
C ASN A 129 -7.81 -13.60 16.04
N LYS A 130 -7.44 -12.33 15.82
CA LYS A 130 -6.45 -11.84 14.87
C LYS A 130 -5.06 -12.52 14.88
N VAL A 131 -4.46 -12.87 16.03
CA VAL A 131 -3.12 -13.51 16.05
C VAL A 131 -3.21 -15.00 15.73
N ALA A 132 -4.22 -15.68 16.29
CA ALA A 132 -4.53 -17.06 15.93
C ALA A 132 -5.03 -17.18 14.48
N ASP A 133 -5.81 -16.21 13.98
CA ASP A 133 -6.26 -16.10 12.58
C ASP A 133 -5.10 -15.81 11.63
N LEU A 134 -4.15 -14.95 12.02
CA LEU A 134 -2.94 -14.72 11.22
C LEU A 134 -2.12 -16.02 11.10
N SER A 135 -1.90 -16.71 12.22
CA SER A 135 -1.21 -18.01 12.23
C SER A 135 -1.96 -19.04 11.38
N GLY A 136 -3.29 -19.13 11.54
CA GLY A 136 -4.14 -20.02 10.74
C GLY A 136 -4.10 -19.69 9.24
N ARG A 137 -4.14 -18.41 8.87
CA ARG A 137 -4.04 -17.95 7.48
C ARG A 137 -2.68 -18.29 6.86
N ILE A 138 -1.59 -18.18 7.63
CA ILE A 138 -0.24 -18.54 7.17
C ILE A 138 -0.16 -20.05 6.94
N VAL A 139 -0.58 -20.86 7.92
CA VAL A 139 -0.57 -22.33 7.81
C VAL A 139 -1.43 -22.82 6.65
N ASN A 140 -2.64 -22.27 6.48
CA ASN A 140 -3.53 -22.64 5.38
C ASN A 140 -2.92 -22.28 4.02
N LYS A 141 -2.31 -21.10 3.89
CA LYS A 141 -1.59 -20.71 2.65
C LYS A 141 -0.40 -21.63 2.36
N THR A 142 0.33 -22.07 3.39
CA THR A 142 1.44 -23.01 3.23
C THR A 142 0.96 -24.39 2.82
N SER A 143 -0.11 -24.91 3.42
CA SER A 143 -0.72 -26.18 3.00
C SER A 143 -1.22 -26.15 1.56
N ASP A 144 -1.90 -25.08 1.15
CA ASP A 144 -2.37 -24.93 -0.23
C ASP A 144 -1.19 -24.83 -1.21
N PHE A 145 -0.08 -24.21 -0.82
CA PHE A 145 1.14 -24.16 -1.61
C PHE A 145 1.76 -25.55 -1.76
N ILE A 146 1.93 -26.31 -0.66
CA ILE A 146 2.49 -27.66 -0.70
C ILE A 146 1.63 -28.57 -1.58
N ASN A 147 0.30 -28.55 -1.39
CA ASN A 147 -0.62 -29.34 -2.22
C ASN A 147 -0.57 -28.92 -3.70
N ARG A 148 -0.43 -27.63 -4.00
CA ARG A 148 -0.26 -27.17 -5.40
C ARG A 148 1.05 -27.64 -6.01
N PHE A 149 2.15 -27.65 -5.25
CA PHE A 149 3.45 -28.16 -5.71
C PHE A 149 3.45 -29.69 -5.89
N GLU A 150 2.77 -30.42 -5.01
CA GLU A 150 2.61 -31.87 -5.14
C GLU A 150 1.75 -32.22 -6.36
N ILE A 151 0.63 -31.52 -6.57
CA ILE A 151 -0.25 -31.74 -7.73
C ILE A 151 0.40 -31.28 -9.04
N SER A 152 1.26 -30.26 -9.05
CA SER A 152 2.00 -29.85 -10.25
C SER A 152 3.09 -30.86 -10.61
N ASN A 153 3.82 -31.39 -9.63
CA ASN A 153 4.84 -32.41 -9.88
C ASN A 153 4.25 -33.75 -10.36
N ILE A 154 3.05 -34.13 -9.91
CA ILE A 154 2.37 -35.36 -10.38
C ILE A 154 1.88 -35.23 -11.84
N LYS A 155 1.57 -34.02 -12.32
CA LYS A 155 1.05 -33.80 -13.69
C LYS A 155 2.12 -33.70 -14.76
N GLU A 156 3.36 -33.33 -14.40
CA GLU A 156 4.48 -33.31 -15.36
C GLU A 156 5.09 -34.70 -15.60
N ASP A 157 5.18 -35.56 -14.58
CA ASP A 157 5.75 -36.91 -14.73
C ASP A 157 4.85 -37.91 -15.49
N GLY A 158 3.58 -37.56 -15.74
CA GLY A 158 2.64 -38.41 -16.47
C GLY A 158 2.66 -38.27 -18.00
N ASN A 159 3.31 -37.24 -18.55
CA ASN A 159 3.22 -36.91 -19.99
C ASN A 159 4.54 -37.07 -20.76
N GLU A 160 5.64 -37.46 -20.12
CA GLU A 160 6.94 -37.71 -20.80
C GLU A 160 7.21 -39.18 -21.16
N ARG A 161 6.21 -40.08 -21.07
CA ARG A 161 6.31 -41.46 -21.59
C ARG A 161 5.26 -41.79 -22.65
N LYS A 162 5.04 -40.92 -23.63
CA LYS A 162 4.49 -41.30 -24.94
C LYS A 162 5.03 -40.39 -26.05
N LYS A 163 6.28 -40.64 -26.45
CA LYS A 163 6.73 -40.36 -27.82
C LYS A 163 7.61 -41.50 -28.30
#